data_AF-A0A6N8NRJ5-F1
#
_entry.id   AF-A0A6N8NRJ5-F1
#
_cell.length_a   1.000
_cell.length_b   1.000
_cell.length_c   1.000
_cell.angle_alpha   90.00
_cell.angle_beta   90.00
_cell.angle_gamma   90.00
#
_symmetry.space_group_name_H-M   'P 1'
#
loop_
_entity.id
_entity.type
_entity.pdbx_description
1 polymer ?
#
loop_
_entity_poly.entity_id
_entity_poly.type
_entity_poly.pdbx_seq_one_letter_code
_entity_poly.pdbx_strand_id
1 'polypeptide(L)'
;MRTTSFAKVAALCGLLALSGCASKITQPDKYSGFLNNYSDLKETTSATGKPVLRWVDPSFDQSKYDSIVWNPITYYPVPKPSTQVGQKVLDKILNYTNTEMKEAIAQRKPVVTTAGPRSLIFRG
;
A
#
# COMPACT_ATOMS: atom_id res chain seq x y z
N MET A 1 1.15 -50.97 7.66
CA MET A 1 1.42 -50.08 6.49
C MET A 1 0.33 -49.02 6.24
N ARG A 2 -0.93 -49.19 6.66
CA ARG A 2 -2.00 -48.20 6.41
C ARG A 2 -1.92 -46.92 7.27
N THR A 3 -1.55 -47.02 8.54
CA THR A 3 -1.51 -45.88 9.49
C THR A 3 -0.39 -44.87 9.19
N THR A 4 0.75 -45.34 8.69
CA THR A 4 1.87 -44.48 8.26
C THR A 4 1.55 -43.63 7.03
N SER A 5 0.64 -44.08 6.16
CA SER A 5 0.23 -43.32 4.97
C SER A 5 -0.71 -42.16 5.34
N PHE A 6 -1.62 -42.36 6.31
CA PHE A 6 -2.51 -41.30 6.80
C PHE A 6 -1.74 -40.17 7.52
N ALA A 7 -0.73 -40.50 8.31
CA ALA A 7 0.11 -39.51 8.97
C ALA A 7 0.90 -38.64 7.95
N LYS A 8 1.37 -39.25 6.86
CA LYS A 8 2.08 -38.54 5.78
C LYS A 8 1.16 -37.60 4.99
N VAL A 9 -0.08 -38.02 4.73
CA VAL A 9 -1.08 -37.17 4.03
C VAL A 9 -1.51 -35.99 4.91
N ALA A 10 -1.74 -36.21 6.21
CA ALA A 10 -2.08 -35.14 7.14
C ALA A 10 -0.94 -34.11 7.29
N ALA A 11 0.31 -34.57 7.34
CA ALA A 11 1.48 -33.70 7.38
C ALA A 11 1.64 -32.87 6.09
N LEU A 12 1.38 -33.47 4.91
CA LEU A 12 1.44 -32.78 3.62
C LEU A 12 0.32 -31.73 3.49
N CYS A 13 -0.91 -32.04 3.92
CA CYS A 13 -2.00 -31.06 3.97
C CYS A 13 -1.75 -29.93 4.97
N GLY A 14 -1.14 -30.23 6.13
CA GLY A 14 -0.74 -29.22 7.11
C GLY A 14 0.32 -28.25 6.56
N LEU A 15 1.33 -28.76 5.85
CA LEU A 15 2.36 -27.95 5.19
C LEU A 15 1.78 -27.08 4.06
N LEU A 16 0.83 -27.60 3.28
CA LEU A 16 0.16 -26.83 2.22
C LEU A 16 -0.76 -25.75 2.79
N ALA A 17 -1.47 -26.02 3.89
CA ALA A 17 -2.35 -25.06 4.57
C ALA A 17 -1.57 -23.84 5.14
N LEU A 18 -0.29 -24.02 5.50
CA LEU A 18 0.56 -22.94 6.02
C LEU A 18 1.07 -21.97 4.94
N SER A 19 0.96 -22.33 3.66
CA SER A 19 1.40 -21.48 2.54
C SER A 19 0.38 -20.39 2.13
N GLY A 20 -0.82 -20.42 2.71
CA GLY A 20 -1.95 -19.55 2.33
C GLY A 20 -1.84 -18.07 2.69
N CYS A 21 -0.83 -17.65 3.46
CA CYS A 21 -0.61 -16.24 3.83
C CYS A 21 0.83 -15.77 3.59
N ALA A 22 1.57 -16.42 2.69
CA ALA A 22 2.86 -15.92 2.26
C ALA A 22 2.64 -14.55 1.59
N SER A 23 3.12 -13.49 2.26
CA SER A 23 3.04 -12.12 1.76
C SER A 23 3.90 -12.03 0.49
N LYS A 24 3.25 -12.21 -0.66
CA LYS A 24 3.91 -12.19 -1.96
C LYS A 24 4.10 -10.73 -2.37
N ILE A 25 5.30 -10.38 -2.82
CA ILE A 25 5.52 -9.11 -3.49
C ILE A 25 4.71 -9.06 -4.80
N THR A 26 4.13 -7.90 -5.11
CA THR A 26 3.30 -7.73 -6.31
C THR A 26 4.11 -8.08 -7.55
N GLN A 27 3.61 -9.00 -8.36
CA GLN A 27 4.26 -9.36 -9.62
C GLN A 27 3.99 -8.30 -10.70
N PRO A 28 4.89 -8.11 -11.68
CA PRO A 28 4.75 -7.07 -12.71
C PRO A 28 3.43 -7.13 -13.49
N ASP A 29 2.88 -8.32 -13.74
CA ASP A 29 1.58 -8.50 -14.41
C ASP A 29 0.37 -8.03 -13.58
N LYS A 30 0.59 -7.74 -12.28
CA LYS A 30 -0.42 -7.26 -11.32
C LYS A 30 -0.20 -5.79 -10.92
N TYR A 31 0.72 -5.07 -11.56
CA TYR A 31 0.87 -3.64 -11.32
C TYR A 31 -0.39 -2.89 -11.76
N SER A 32 -0.83 -1.93 -10.95
CA SER A 32 -2.09 -1.21 -11.17
C SER A 32 -2.06 -0.32 -12.41
N GLY A 33 -0.86 0.05 -12.88
CA GLY A 33 -0.65 1.06 -13.92
C GLY A 33 -0.61 2.51 -13.40
N PHE A 34 -0.72 2.71 -12.07
CA PHE A 34 -0.72 4.05 -11.47
C PHE A 34 0.58 4.82 -11.70
N LEU A 35 1.73 4.16 -11.53
CA LEU A 35 3.02 4.75 -11.86
C LEU A 35 3.31 4.57 -13.36
N ASN A 36 3.92 5.60 -13.97
CA ASN A 36 4.38 5.52 -15.35
C ASN A 36 5.49 4.48 -15.53
N ASN A 37 6.32 4.28 -14.50
CA ASN A 37 7.41 3.32 -14.50
C ASN A 37 7.58 2.67 -13.11
N TYR A 38 7.68 1.35 -13.08
CA TYR A 38 7.89 0.55 -11.87
C TYR A 38 9.31 0.00 -11.76
N SER A 39 10.20 0.21 -12.75
CA SER A 39 11.54 -0.41 -12.82
C SER A 39 12.43 -0.08 -11.63
N ASP A 40 12.22 1.09 -11.02
CA ASP A 40 13.10 1.61 -9.98
C ASP A 40 12.61 1.19 -8.58
N LEU A 41 11.45 0.56 -8.48
CA LEU A 41 10.95 0.03 -7.21
C LEU A 41 11.81 -1.15 -6.76
N LYS A 42 12.25 -1.09 -5.50
CA LYS A 42 13.02 -2.15 -4.86
C LYS A 42 12.20 -2.81 -3.77
N GLU A 43 12.40 -4.11 -3.60
CA GLU A 43 11.85 -4.82 -2.46
C GLU A 43 12.46 -4.29 -1.15
N THR A 44 11.60 -4.04 -0.17
CA THR A 44 11.97 -3.59 1.17
C THR A 44 10.96 -4.13 2.18
N THR A 45 11.20 -3.89 3.47
CA THR A 45 10.32 -4.34 4.55
C THR A 45 9.51 -3.15 5.10
N SER A 46 8.22 -3.36 5.34
CA SER A 46 7.35 -2.39 6.01
C SER A 46 7.64 -2.33 7.51
N ALA A 47 7.12 -1.31 8.20
CA ALA A 47 7.19 -1.23 9.66
C ALA A 47 6.55 -2.44 10.38
N THR A 48 5.63 -3.16 9.70
CA THR A 48 4.95 -4.36 10.21
C THR A 48 5.62 -5.67 9.76
N GLY A 49 6.81 -5.61 9.15
CA GLY A 49 7.58 -6.78 8.75
C GLY A 49 7.12 -7.44 7.43
N LYS A 50 6.32 -6.75 6.61
CA LYS A 50 5.82 -7.27 5.33
C LYS A 50 6.69 -6.81 4.16
N PRO A 51 6.97 -7.67 3.17
CA PRO A 51 7.67 -7.25 1.96
C PRO A 51 6.81 -6.26 1.17
N VAL A 52 7.41 -5.16 0.72
CA VAL A 52 6.77 -4.11 -0.09
C VAL A 52 7.73 -3.61 -1.16
N LEU A 53 7.18 -3.06 -2.25
CA LEU A 53 7.95 -2.34 -3.25
C LEU A 53 8.02 -0.87 -2.88
N ARG A 54 9.23 -0.29 -2.83
CA ARG A 54 9.45 1.12 -2.53
C ARG A 54 10.58 1.68 -3.38
N TRP A 55 10.41 2.91 -3.84
CA TRP A 55 11.50 3.73 -4.36
C TRP A 55 11.66 4.96 -3.48
N VAL A 56 12.91 5.36 -3.26
CA VAL A 56 13.29 6.58 -2.55
C VAL A 56 14.40 7.21 -3.36
N ASP A 57 14.27 8.49 -3.68
CA ASP A 57 15.34 9.25 -4.33
C ASP A 57 16.61 9.20 -3.46
N PRO A 58 17.79 8.83 -3.99
CA PRO A 58 19.02 8.74 -3.18
C PRO A 58 19.42 10.06 -2.51
N SER A 59 18.99 11.20 -3.05
CA SER A 59 19.24 12.54 -2.50
C SER A 59 18.16 13.01 -1.53
N PHE A 60 17.11 12.21 -1.31
CA PHE A 60 16.01 12.54 -0.42
C PHE A 60 16.49 12.71 1.02
N ASP A 61 16.17 13.87 1.59
CA ASP A 61 16.46 14.20 2.97
C ASP A 61 15.25 14.92 3.57
N GLN A 62 14.58 14.26 4.51
CA GLN A 62 13.38 14.76 5.16
C GLN A 62 13.61 16.09 5.91
N SER A 63 14.84 16.39 6.34
CA SER A 63 15.18 17.63 7.04
C SER A 63 15.15 18.87 6.13
N LYS A 64 15.25 18.67 4.81
CA LYS A 64 15.16 19.74 3.79
C LYS A 64 13.73 20.23 3.55
N TYR A 65 12.74 19.59 4.18
CA TYR A 65 11.34 19.92 4.02
C TYR A 65 10.71 20.31 5.35
N ASP A 66 9.96 21.40 5.38
CA ASP A 66 9.31 21.93 6.58
C ASP A 66 7.79 21.80 6.54
N SER A 67 7.22 21.53 5.38
CA SER A 67 5.79 21.54 5.15
C SER A 67 5.37 20.44 4.17
N ILE A 68 4.10 20.06 4.24
CA ILE A 68 3.50 19.09 3.33
C ILE A 68 2.29 19.71 2.65
N VAL A 69 2.24 19.65 1.32
CA VAL A 69 1.05 19.93 0.54
C VAL A 69 0.27 18.64 0.39
N TRP A 70 -1.00 18.68 0.83
CA TRP A 70 -1.88 17.52 0.79
C TRP A 70 -2.71 17.51 -0.49
N ASN A 71 -2.48 16.51 -1.35
CA ASN A 71 -3.41 16.17 -2.40
C ASN A 71 -4.22 14.93 -1.97
N PRO A 72 -5.57 14.99 -2.04
CA PRO A 72 -6.41 13.87 -1.63
C PRO A 72 -6.09 12.57 -2.37
N ILE A 73 -6.20 11.46 -1.64
CA ILE A 73 -6.16 10.10 -2.15
C ILE A 73 -7.31 9.90 -3.12
N THR A 74 -7.03 9.17 -4.21
CA THR A 74 -8.02 8.82 -5.24
C THR A 74 -7.98 7.33 -5.55
N TYR A 75 -9.06 6.80 -6.12
CA TYR A 75 -9.03 5.42 -6.61
C TYR A 75 -8.39 5.34 -7.99
N TYR A 76 -7.49 4.37 -8.17
CA TYR A 76 -6.91 4.03 -9.46
C TYR A 76 -6.81 2.51 -9.67
N PRO A 77 -7.31 1.97 -10.80
CA PRO A 77 -8.16 2.66 -11.77
C PRO A 77 -9.49 3.10 -11.16
N VAL A 78 -10.21 4.00 -11.82
CA VAL A 78 -11.52 4.46 -11.33
C VAL A 78 -12.46 3.26 -11.17
N PRO A 79 -13.00 3.01 -9.96
CA PRO A 79 -13.77 1.82 -9.67
C PRO A 79 -15.14 1.92 -10.35
N LYS A 80 -15.68 0.77 -10.75
CA LYS A 80 -17.06 0.67 -11.21
C LYS A 80 -17.92 0.18 -10.04
N PRO A 81 -18.87 0.99 -9.54
CA PRO A 81 -19.79 0.55 -8.49
C PRO A 81 -20.53 -0.73 -8.88
N SER A 82 -20.78 -1.59 -7.91
CA SER A 82 -21.53 -2.83 -8.07
C SER A 82 -22.69 -2.90 -7.07
N THR A 83 -23.50 -3.96 -7.17
CA THR A 83 -24.57 -4.24 -6.20
C THR A 83 -24.03 -4.53 -4.80
N GLN A 84 -22.84 -5.13 -4.70
CA GLN A 84 -22.19 -5.43 -3.42
C GLN A 84 -21.46 -4.22 -2.85
N VAL A 85 -20.84 -3.40 -3.71
CA VAL A 85 -20.10 -2.19 -3.32
C VAL A 85 -20.56 -1.02 -4.18
N GLY A 86 -21.58 -0.31 -3.69
CA GLY A 86 -22.11 0.88 -4.34
C GLY A 86 -21.25 2.13 -4.14
N GLN A 87 -21.53 3.18 -4.93
CA GLN A 87 -20.80 4.45 -4.89
C GLN A 87 -20.72 5.04 -3.48
N LYS A 88 -21.83 5.02 -2.73
CA LYS A 88 -21.87 5.53 -1.35
C LYS A 88 -20.87 4.83 -0.41
N VAL A 89 -20.58 3.55 -0.63
CA VAL A 89 -19.57 2.82 0.15
C VAL A 89 -18.17 3.24 -0.28
N LEU A 90 -17.93 3.34 -1.59
CA LEU A 90 -16.66 3.83 -2.13
C LEU A 90 -16.33 5.24 -1.63
N ASP A 91 -17.31 6.15 -1.62
CA ASP A 91 -17.17 7.52 -1.14
C ASP A 91 -16.84 7.55 0.36
N LYS A 92 -17.53 6.72 1.16
CA LYS A 92 -17.27 6.62 2.60
C LYS A 92 -15.85 6.13 2.89
N ILE A 93 -15.40 5.08 2.20
CA ILE A 93 -14.04 4.55 2.34
C ILE A 93 -13.02 5.61 1.94
N LEU A 94 -13.25 6.31 0.83
CA LEU A 94 -12.33 7.32 0.32
C LEU A 94 -12.25 8.52 1.27
N ASN A 95 -13.39 9.00 1.77
CA ASN A 95 -13.47 10.10 2.71
C ASN A 95 -12.78 9.75 4.04
N TYR A 96 -13.08 8.56 4.59
CA TYR A 96 -12.42 8.08 5.80
C TYR A 96 -10.90 8.01 5.63
N THR A 97 -10.42 7.39 4.54
CA THR A 97 -8.99 7.28 4.25
C THR A 97 -8.33 8.65 4.13
N ASN A 98 -8.98 9.60 3.43
CA ASN A 98 -8.46 10.95 3.28
C ASN A 98 -8.39 11.70 4.61
N THR A 99 -9.42 11.59 5.46
CA THR A 99 -9.44 12.23 6.78
C THR A 99 -8.31 11.71 7.67
N GLU A 100 -8.28 10.39 7.90
CA GLU A 100 -7.32 9.77 8.82
C GLU A 100 -5.88 9.98 8.36
N MET A 101 -5.62 9.86 7.05
CA MET A 101 -4.27 10.03 6.51
C MET A 101 -3.82 11.49 6.59
N LYS A 102 -4.69 12.46 6.29
CA LYS A 102 -4.37 13.88 6.41
C LYS A 102 -4.06 14.25 7.87
N GLU A 103 -4.83 13.74 8.82
CA GLU A 103 -4.58 13.94 10.25
C GLU A 103 -3.26 13.33 10.70
N ALA A 104 -2.98 12.09 10.31
CA ALA A 104 -1.70 11.42 10.63
C ALA A 104 -0.49 12.15 10.04
N ILE A 105 -0.62 12.72 8.83
CA ILE A 105 0.42 13.54 8.20
C ILE A 105 0.61 14.86 8.95
N ALA A 106 -0.48 15.52 9.36
CA ALA A 106 -0.44 16.78 10.08
C ALA A 106 0.28 16.67 11.44
N GLN A 107 0.29 15.49 12.05
CA GLN A 107 1.08 15.21 13.26
C GLN A 107 2.59 15.20 13.01
N ARG A 108 3.04 15.09 11.75
CA ARG A 108 4.47 15.01 11.40
C ARG A 108 5.05 16.35 10.99
N LYS A 109 4.34 17.10 10.15
CA LYS A 109 4.72 18.43 9.66
C LYS A 109 3.47 19.26 9.35
N PRO A 110 3.54 20.60 9.40
CA PRO A 110 2.46 21.47 8.98
C PRO A 110 1.94 21.12 7.57
N VAL A 111 0.63 20.95 7.45
CA VAL A 111 -0.04 20.79 6.16
C VAL A 111 -0.42 22.17 5.63
N VAL A 112 0.07 22.52 4.45
CA VAL A 112 -0.14 23.81 3.80
C VAL A 112 -0.92 23.65 2.50
N THR A 113 -1.63 24.70 2.09
CA THR A 113 -2.44 24.71 0.87
C THR A 113 -1.65 25.08 -0.38
N THR A 114 -0.58 25.88 -0.24
CA THR A 114 0.28 26.33 -1.34
C THR A 114 1.69 25.80 -1.15
N ALA A 115 2.26 25.22 -2.20
CA ALA A 115 3.63 24.71 -2.19
C ALA A 115 4.64 25.86 -2.09
N GLY A 116 5.54 25.78 -1.11
CA GLY A 116 6.75 26.61 -1.03
C GLY A 116 8.00 25.85 -1.50
N PRO A 117 9.18 26.49 -1.47
CA PRO A 117 10.45 25.89 -1.90
C PRO A 117 10.85 24.62 -1.13
N ARG A 118 10.31 24.43 0.07
CA ARG A 118 10.62 23.35 1.01
C ARG A 118 9.41 22.48 1.34
N SER A 119 8.41 22.48 0.47
CA SER A 119 7.21 21.65 0.64
C SER A 119 7.36 20.29 -0.04
N LEU A 120 6.98 19.22 0.67
CA LEU A 120 6.72 17.92 0.05
C LEU A 120 5.29 17.86 -0.45
N ILE A 121 5.07 17.37 -1.66
CA ILE A 121 3.72 17.15 -2.18
C ILE A 121 3.36 15.69 -1.94
N PHE A 122 2.39 15.46 -1.06
CA PHE A 122 1.78 14.14 -0.92
C PHE A 122 0.83 13.87 -2.08
N ARG A 123 0.91 12.69 -2.69
CA ARG A 123 0.00 12.21 -3.74
C ARG A 123 -0.35 10.76 -3.45
N GLY A 124 -1.64 10.45 -3.36
CA GLY A 124 -2.14 9.11 -3.14
C GLY A 124 -3.38 8.80 -3.96
#